data_AF-A0A7W1PME6-F1
#
_entry.id   AF-A0A7W1PME6-F1
#
_cell.length_a   1.000
_cell.length_b   1.000
_cell.length_c   1.000
_cell.angle_alpha   90.00
_cell.angle_beta   90.00
_cell.angle_gamma   90.00
#
_symmetry.space_group_name_H-M   'P 1'
#
loop_
_entity.id
_entity.type
_entity.pdbx_description
1 polymer ?
#
loop_
_entity_poly.entity_id
_entity_poly.type
_entity_poly.pdbx_seq_one_letter_code
_entity_poly.pdbx_strand_id
1 'polypeptide(L)' 'MSIAQDLNRLEEIVRTLEAEDVELDAALALFEEGVARLRAARERLGTAEVKVQTVLEGANGDLRLSDLDG' A
#
# COMPACT_ATOMS: atom_id res chain seq x y z
N MET A 1 1.57 -10.90 -2.78
CA MET A 1 1.72 -10.47 -1.38
C MET A 1 0.42 -9.86 -0.88
N SER A 2 0.01 -10.10 0.36
CA SER A 2 -1.13 -9.43 1.01
C SER A 2 -0.65 -8.21 1.82
N ILE A 3 -1.54 -7.26 2.11
CA ILE A 3 -1.21 -6.11 2.99
C ILE A 3 -0.77 -6.60 4.37
N ALA A 4 -1.37 -7.66 4.90
CA ALA A 4 -0.98 -8.24 6.18
C ALA A 4 0.47 -8.78 6.15
N GLN A 5 0.89 -9.39 5.05
CA GLN A 5 2.28 -9.83 4.88
C GLN A 5 3.25 -8.64 4.79
N ASP A 6 2.85 -7.57 4.09
CA ASP A 6 3.66 -6.36 3.98
C ASP A 6 3.84 -5.69 5.36
N LEU A 7 2.79 -5.65 6.17
CA LEU A 7 2.82 -5.14 7.54
C LEU A 7 3.72 -5.98 8.45
N ASN A 8 3.56 -7.31 8.45
CA ASN A 8 4.41 -8.20 9.26
C ASN A 8 5.89 -8.01 8.91
N ARG A 9 6.22 -7.87 7.62
CA ARG A 9 7.60 -7.66 7.20
C ARG A 9 8.13 -6.28 7.59
N LEU A 10 7.29 -5.24 7.54
CA LEU A 10 7.66 -3.91 8.04
C LEU A 10 7.96 -3.93 9.54
N GLU A 11 7.18 -4.67 10.34
CA GLU A 11 7.46 -4.84 11.77
C GLU A 11 8.79 -5.56 12.02
N GLU A 12 9.10 -6.61 11.26
CA GLU A 12 10.40 -7.30 11.33
C GLU A 12 11.57 -6.35 11.00
N ILE A 13 11.40 -5.54 9.95
CA ILE A 13 12.40 -4.54 9.55
C ILE A 13 12.65 -3.55 10.68
N VAL A 14 11.59 -3.00 11.28
CA VAL A 14 11.69 -2.06 12.41
C VAL A 14 12.41 -2.70 13.59
N ARG A 15 12.01 -3.91 14.01
CA ARG A 15 12.66 -4.62 15.11
C ARG A 15 14.13 -4.89 14.85
N THR A 16 14.49 -5.18 13.60
CA THR A 16 15.89 -5.40 13.22
C THR A 16 16.67 -4.10 13.31
N LEU A 17 16.15 -3.00 12.74
CA LEU A 17 16.80 -1.69 12.76
C LEU A 17 16.94 -1.10 14.18
N GLU A 18 16.09 -1.50 15.13
CA GLU A 18 16.17 -1.10 16.53
C GLU A 18 17.22 -1.89 17.34
N ALA A 19 17.79 -2.96 16.78
CA ALA A 19 18.84 -3.72 17.45
C ALA A 19 20.17 -2.94 17.49
N GLU A 20 20.92 -3.05 18.59
CA GLU A 20 22.14 -2.27 18.82
C GLU A 20 23.29 -2.56 17.84
N ASP A 21 23.25 -3.67 17.11
CA ASP A 21 24.40 -4.21 16.37
C ASP A 21 24.11 -4.46 14.88
N VAL A 22 23.29 -3.60 14.26
CA VAL A 22 23.07 -3.63 12.82
C VAL A 22 24.16 -2.85 12.08
N GLU A 23 24.89 -3.57 11.23
CA GLU A 23 25.83 -2.98 10.27
C GLU A 23 25.13 -1.97 9.36
N LEU A 24 25.78 -0.82 9.09
CA LEU A 24 25.19 0.29 8.34
C LEU A 24 24.65 -0.12 6.97
N ASP A 25 25.38 -0.94 6.22
CA ASP A 25 24.95 -1.41 4.90
C ASP A 25 23.67 -2.27 4.99
N ALA A 26 23.56 -3.08 6.04
CA ALA A 26 22.36 -3.86 6.31
C ALA A 26 21.19 -2.95 6.72
N ALA A 27 21.44 -1.92 7.54
CA ALA A 27 20.43 -0.94 7.91
C ALA A 27 19.88 -0.19 6.68
N LEU A 28 20.75 0.22 5.76
CA LEU A 28 20.35 0.90 4.52
C LEU A 28 19.51 -0.02 3.62
N ALA A 29 19.92 -1.27 3.44
CA ALA A 29 19.16 -2.25 2.66
C ALA A 29 17.76 -2.50 3.25
N LEU A 30 17.67 -2.66 4.58
CA LEU A 30 16.40 -2.83 5.30
C LEU A 30 15.50 -1.59 5.19
N PHE A 31 16.08 -0.40 5.25
CA PHE A 31 15.33 0.84 5.09
C PHE A 31 14.75 0.98 3.68
N GLU A 32 15.56 0.73 2.63
CA GLU A 32 15.10 0.73 1.24
C GLU A 32 13.98 -0.30 1.03
N GLU A 33 14.16 -1.50 1.58
CA GLU A 33 13.18 -2.58 1.58
C GLU A 33 11.83 -2.11 2.17
N GLY A 34 11.88 -1.43 3.32
CA GLY A 34 10.71 -0.90 4.01
C GLY A 34 10.01 0.21 3.22
N VAL A 35 10.77 1.15 2.65
CA VAL A 35 10.21 2.24 1.82
C VAL A 35 9.49 1.69 0.59
N ALA A 36 10.10 0.71 -0.09
CA ALA A 36 9.49 0.08 -1.26
C ALA A 36 8.15 -0.61 -0.91
N ARG A 37 8.11 -1.35 0.20
CA ARG A 37 6.89 -2.00 0.69
C ARG A 37 5.81 -1.01 1.05
N LEU A 38 6.16 0.06 1.77
CA LEU A 38 5.20 1.09 2.16
C LEU A 38 4.57 1.77 0.94
N ARG A 39 5.37 2.05 -0.10
CA ARG A 39 4.87 2.61 -1.37
C ARG A 39 3.89 1.65 -2.04
N ALA A 40 4.24 0.37 -2.18
CA ALA A 40 3.37 -0.63 -2.79
C ALA A 40 2.05 -0.82 -2.00
N ALA A 41 2.11 -0.83 -0.67
CA ALA A 41 0.91 -0.92 0.17
C ALA A 41 -0.02 0.29 -0.02
N ARG A 42 0.54 1.52 -0.09
CA ARG A 42 -0.23 2.74 -0.35
C ARG A 42 -0.92 2.72 -1.71
N GLU A 43 -0.23 2.29 -2.75
CA GLU A 43 -0.80 2.18 -4.10
C GLU A 43 -1.98 1.19 -4.15
N ARG A 44 -1.83 0.04 -3.48
CA ARG A 44 -2.89 -0.96 -3.38
C ARG A 44 -4.10 -0.44 -2.61
N LEU A 45 -3.88 0.30 -1.52
CA LEU A 45 -4.95 0.92 -0.75
C LEU A 45 -5.69 1.97 -1.58
N GLY A 46 -4.97 2.85 -2.29
CA GLY A 46 -5.60 3.82 -3.19
C GLY A 46 -6.43 3.15 -4.29
N THR A 47 -5.92 2.05 -4.86
CA THR A 47 -6.68 1.26 -5.85
C THR A 47 -7.94 0.64 -5.26
N ALA A 48 -7.88 0.16 -4.02
CA ALA A 48 -9.03 -0.39 -3.31
C ALA A 48 -10.06 0.69 -2.99
N GLU A 49 -9.62 1.88 -2.55
CA GLU A 49 -10.47 3.02 -2.24
C GLU A 49 -11.26 3.49 -3.47
N VAL A 50 -10.59 3.64 -4.62
CA VAL A 50 -11.25 3.99 -5.89
C VAL A 50 -12.32 2.95 -6.25
N LYS A 51 -12.01 1.65 -6.13
CA LYS A 51 -12.98 0.58 -6.43
C LYS A 51 -14.19 0.64 -5.50
N VAL A 52 -13.98 0.89 -4.20
CA VAL A 52 -15.08 1.05 -3.23
C VAL A 52 -15.93 2.26 -3.61
N GLN A 53 -15.30 3.39 -3.95
CA GLN A 53 -16.01 4.59 -4.39
C GLN A 53 -16.88 4.32 -5.62
N THR A 54 -16.34 3.67 -6.67
CA THR A 54 -17.11 3.32 -7.88
C THR A 54 -18.31 2.42 -7.56
N VAL A 55 -18.16 1.45 -6.67
CA VAL A 55 -19.28 0.58 -6.25
C VAL A 55 -20.34 1.37 -5.50
N LEU A 56 -19.94 2.28 -4.60
CA LEU A 56 -20.88 3.12 -3.86
C LEU A 56 -21.62 4.11 -4.77
N GLU A 57 -20.93 4.73 -5.72
CA GLU A 57 -21.53 5.62 -6.73
C GLU A 57 -22.52 4.87 -7.64
N GLY A 58 -22.14 3.66 -8.09
CA GLY A 58 -23.02 2.80 -8.88
C GLY A 58 -24.22 2.26 -8.10
N ALA A 59 -24.06 1.96 -6.80
CA ALA A 59 -25.15 1.50 -5.93
C ALA A 59 -26.14 2.62 -5.57
N ASN A 60 -25.69 3.88 -5.53
CA ASN A 60 -26.54 5.05 -5.32
C ASN A 60 -27.22 5.57 -6.60
N GLY A 61 -27.04 4.89 -7.75
CA GLY A 61 -27.81 5.16 -8.97
C GLY A 61 -27.36 6.37 -9.79
N ASP A 62 -26.16 6.92 -9.56
CA ASP A 62 -25.65 8.04 -10.36
C ASP A 62 -24.72 7.51 -11.48
N LEU A 63 -25.34 6.90 -12.50
CA LEU A 63 -24.73 6.79 -13.84
C LEU A 63 -24.54 8.20 -14.39
N ARG A 64 -23.33 8.77 -14.25
CA ARG A 64 -22.99 10.03 -14.93
C ARG A 64 -22.40 9.76 -16.31
N LEU A 65 -23.23 10.07 -17.31
CA LEU A 65 -22.89 10.71 -18.58
C LEU A 65 -21.63 10.18 -19.29
N SER A 66 -21.68 8.92 -19.72
CA SER A 66 -20.94 8.48 -20.93
C SER A 66 -21.86 7.86 -22.00
N ASP A 67 -23.17 7.78 -21.73
CA ASP A 67 -24.18 7.26 -22.65
C ASP A 67 -24.82 8.35 -23.56
N LEU A 68 -24.31 9.58 -23.58
CA LEU A 68 -24.90 10.70 -24.35
C LEU A 68 -23.98 11.40 -25.34
N ASP A 69 -22.79 10.87 -25.63
CA ASP A 69 -21.98 11.35 -26.77
C ASP A 69 -21.97 10.30 -27.89
N GLY A 70 -23.08 10.31 -28.63
CA GLY A 70 -23.12 9.96 -30.05
C GLY A 70 -22.97 11.21 -30.90
#